data_AF-A0A926W1E7-F1
#
_entry.id   AF-A0A926W1E7-F1
#
_cell.length_a   1.000
_cell.length_b   1.000
_cell.length_c   1.000
_cell.angle_alpha   90.00
_cell.angle_beta   90.00
_cell.angle_gamma   90.00
#
_symmetry.space_group_name_H-M   'P 1'
#
loop_
_entity.id
_entity.type
_entity.pdbx_description
1 polymer ?
#
loop_
_entity_poly.entity_id
_entity_poly.type
_entity_poly.pdbx_seq_one_letter_code
_entity_poly.pdbx_strand_id
1 'polypeptide(L)'
;MAGTAKKAKKYKMPKEHLKGVRRRRGEPIMYDEVKVNWNLKITPTAKKLISDAAKLENFSASEFIERWARAVLADNNPREKKEG
;
A
#
# COMPACT_ATOMS: atom_id res chain seq x y z
N MET A 1 20.65 15.37 26.94
CA MET A 1 20.33 15.82 25.56
C MET A 1 19.01 15.18 25.16
N ALA A 2 17.91 15.95 25.11
CA ALA A 2 16.61 15.43 24.70
C ALA A 2 16.59 15.30 23.16
N GLY A 3 16.64 14.07 22.66
CA GLY A 3 16.56 13.78 21.23
C GLY A 3 15.18 14.15 20.69
N THR A 4 15.13 15.10 19.76
CA THR A 4 13.91 15.48 19.06
C THR A 4 13.46 14.32 18.15
N ALA A 5 12.40 13.62 18.54
CA ALA A 5 11.78 12.61 17.70
C ALA A 5 11.29 13.28 16.40
N LYS A 6 11.98 13.03 15.28
CA LYS A 6 11.55 13.47 13.95
C LYS A 6 10.14 12.91 13.72
N LYS A 7 9.11 13.77 13.73
CA LYS A 7 7.73 13.37 13.40
C LYS A 7 7.75 12.66 12.04
N ALA A 8 7.38 11.38 12.03
CA ALA A 8 7.22 10.63 10.79
C ALA A 8 6.26 11.42 9.88
N LYS A 9 6.70 11.74 8.65
CA LYS A 9 5.85 12.41 7.66
C LYS A 9 4.61 11.54 7.48
N LYS A 10 3.43 12.08 7.84
CA LYS A 10 2.14 11.40 7.69
C LYS A 10 1.94 11.08 6.21
N TYR A 11 1.53 9.85 5.90
CA TYR A 11 1.15 9.44 4.55
C TYR A 11 0.29 10.52 3.89
N LYS A 12 0.80 11.10 2.80
CA LYS A 12 0.06 12.04 1.94
C LYS A 12 -0.39 11.24 0.73
N MET A 13 -1.69 11.00 0.67
CA MET A 13 -2.32 10.41 -0.52
C MET A 13 -1.99 11.25 -1.77
N PRO A 14 -1.52 10.63 -2.87
CA PRO A 14 -1.30 11.32 -4.14
C PRO A 14 -2.49 12.20 -4.56
N LYS A 15 -2.22 13.42 -5.04
CA LYS A 15 -3.26 14.41 -5.34
C LYS A 15 -4.23 13.97 -6.45
N GLU A 16 -3.80 13.05 -7.31
CA GLU A 16 -4.51 12.67 -8.54
C GLU A 16 -5.86 11.99 -8.28
N HIS A 17 -6.03 11.28 -7.17
CA HIS A 17 -7.32 10.65 -6.79
C HIS A 17 -8.29 11.60 -6.08
N LEU A 18 -7.97 12.88 -5.95
CA LEU A 18 -8.68 13.82 -5.06
C LEU A 18 -8.95 15.18 -5.69
N LYS A 19 -9.16 15.29 -7.01
CA LYS A 19 -9.74 16.54 -7.53
C LYS A 19 -11.27 16.54 -7.36
N GLY A 20 -11.72 16.83 -6.15
CA GLY A 20 -13.11 17.24 -5.86
C GLY A 20 -14.03 16.22 -5.18
N VAL A 21 -13.61 14.96 -4.96
CA VAL A 21 -14.47 13.93 -4.35
C VAL A 21 -14.04 13.63 -2.91
N ARG A 22 -14.94 13.90 -1.96
CA ARG A 22 -14.76 13.53 -0.55
C ARG A 22 -14.85 12.01 -0.44
N ARG A 23 -13.85 11.37 0.19
CA ARG A 23 -13.83 9.92 0.43
C ARG A 23 -15.16 9.47 1.04
N ARG A 24 -15.80 8.48 0.42
CA ARG A 24 -16.94 7.79 1.02
C ARG A 24 -16.46 6.47 1.61
N ARG A 25 -17.01 6.11 2.77
CA ARG A 25 -16.70 4.86 3.46
C ARG A 25 -17.30 3.71 2.66
N GLY A 26 -16.50 2.71 2.30
CA GLY A 26 -16.96 1.55 1.53
C GLY A 26 -16.94 1.74 0.01
N GLU A 27 -16.31 2.81 -0.50
CA GLU A 27 -16.08 2.97 -1.93
C GLU A 27 -14.62 2.65 -2.31
N PRO A 28 -14.40 1.96 -3.43
CA PRO A 28 -13.07 1.71 -3.98
C PRO A 28 -12.35 3.04 -4.28
N ILE A 29 -11.05 3.12 -3.95
CA ILE A 29 -10.25 4.35 -4.17
C ILE A 29 -9.22 4.16 -5.29
N MET A 30 -8.53 3.03 -5.32
CA MET A 30 -7.45 2.77 -6.29
C MET A 30 -7.74 1.59 -7.22
N TYR A 31 -8.63 0.69 -6.82
CA TYR A 31 -9.03 -0.53 -7.55
C TYR A 31 -10.53 -0.67 -7.40
N ASP A 32 -11.23 -1.29 -8.36
CA ASP A 32 -12.70 -1.48 -8.35
C ASP A 32 -13.25 -2.36 -7.21
N GLU A 33 -12.39 -2.71 -6.24
CA GLU A 33 -12.68 -3.56 -5.09
C GLU A 33 -12.65 -2.75 -3.79
N VAL A 34 -13.64 -3.00 -2.93
CA VAL A 34 -13.68 -2.42 -1.58
C VAL A 34 -12.75 -3.22 -0.68
N LYS A 35 -11.82 -2.52 -0.03
CA LYS A 35 -10.89 -3.12 0.94
C LYS A 35 -11.66 -3.74 2.12
N VAL A 36 -11.42 -5.02 2.37
CA VAL A 36 -11.96 -5.74 3.53
C VAL A 36 -10.91 -5.92 4.62
N ASN A 37 -11.36 -6.06 5.88
CA ASN A 37 -10.44 -6.31 6.98
C ASN A 37 -9.85 -7.72 6.87
N TRP A 38 -8.52 -7.82 6.92
CA TRP A 38 -7.81 -9.09 6.91
C TRP A 38 -6.73 -9.11 7.99
N ASN A 39 -6.77 -10.15 8.84
CA ASN A 39 -5.80 -10.34 9.93
C ASN A 39 -4.69 -11.29 9.48
N LEU A 40 -3.48 -10.76 9.36
CA LEU A 40 -2.29 -11.51 8.98
C LEU A 40 -1.38 -11.76 10.18
N LYS A 41 -0.96 -13.02 10.38
CA LYS A 41 0.13 -13.36 11.30
C LYS A 41 1.45 -13.34 10.52
N ILE A 42 2.34 -12.42 10.88
CA ILE A 42 3.68 -12.27 10.32
C ILE A 42 4.69 -12.06 11.44
N THR A 43 5.96 -12.35 11.17
CA THR A 43 7.02 -12.14 12.18
C THR A 43 7.20 -10.64 12.48
N PRO A 44 7.66 -10.27 13.69
CA PRO A 44 7.92 -8.87 14.04
C PRO A 44 8.91 -8.19 13.09
N THR A 45 9.92 -8.94 12.63
CA THR A 45 10.92 -8.48 11.66
C THR A 45 10.26 -8.15 10.32
N ALA A 46 9.43 -9.05 9.79
CA ALA A 46 8.71 -8.81 8.53
C ALA A 46 7.78 -7.58 8.65
N LYS A 47 7.07 -7.44 9.76
CA LYS A 47 6.22 -6.26 10.02
C LYS A 47 7.00 -4.95 9.99
N LYS A 48 8.21 -4.93 10.58
CA LYS A 48 9.08 -3.76 10.58
C LYS A 48 9.55 -3.43 9.16
N LEU A 49 10.04 -4.43 8.42
CA LEU A 49 10.50 -4.25 7.03
C LEU A 49 9.39 -3.71 6.13
N ILE A 50 8.18 -4.25 6.22
CA ILE A 50 7.01 -3.77 5.46
C ILE A 50 6.70 -2.31 5.83
N SER A 51 6.72 -1.98 7.12
CA SER A 51 6.43 -0.62 7.60
C SER A 51 7.46 0.39 7.09
N ASP A 52 8.73 0.00 7.08
CA ASP A 52 9.82 0.87 6.64
C ASP A 52 9.83 1.03 5.11
N ALA A 53 9.59 -0.05 4.35
CA ALA A 53 9.41 0.01 2.91
C ALA A 53 8.21 0.89 2.51
N ALA A 54 7.07 0.71 3.19
CA ALA A 54 5.90 1.54 2.95
C ALA A 54 6.16 3.04 3.22
N LYS A 55 6.94 3.38 4.27
CA LYS A 55 7.31 4.77 4.54
C LYS A 55 8.21 5.36 3.45
N LEU A 56 9.15 4.57 2.92
CA LEU A 56 10.04 5.02 1.84
C LEU A 56 9.24 5.42 0.61
N GLU A 57 8.23 4.64 0.26
CA GLU A 57 7.34 4.92 -0.88
C GLU A 57 6.21 5.89 -0.56
N ASN A 58 6.14 6.41 0.68
CA ASN A 58 5.00 7.17 1.17
C ASN A 58 3.67 6.45 0.92
N PHE A 59 3.55 5.20 1.35
CA PHE A 59 2.30 4.43 1.37
C PHE A 59 1.97 3.94 2.77
N SER A 60 0.75 3.43 2.94
CA SER A 60 0.41 2.64 4.13
C SER A 60 0.95 1.21 3.98
N ALA A 61 1.23 0.52 5.09
CA ALA A 61 1.67 -0.89 5.04
C ALA A 61 0.67 -1.78 4.28
N SER A 62 -0.63 -1.55 4.44
CA SER A 62 -1.67 -2.32 3.73
C SER A 62 -1.73 -2.04 2.23
N GLU A 63 -1.38 -0.81 1.82
CA GLU A 63 -1.32 -0.42 0.40
C GLU A 63 -0.06 -1.00 -0.25
N PHE A 64 1.07 -0.95 0.47
CA PHE A 64 2.32 -1.55 0.03
C PHE A 64 2.18 -3.06 -0.21
N ILE A 65 1.53 -3.78 0.72
CA ILE A 65 1.27 -5.22 0.57
C ILE A 65 0.36 -5.49 -0.64
N GLU A 66 -0.71 -4.71 -0.85
CA GLU A 66 -1.61 -4.89 -1.99
C GLU A 66 -0.90 -4.68 -3.33
N ARG A 67 -0.12 -3.61 -3.45
CA ARG A 67 0.68 -3.32 -4.65
C ARG A 67 1.70 -4.43 -4.92
N TRP A 68 2.41 -4.86 -3.90
CA TRP A 68 3.37 -5.96 -4.01
C TRP A 68 2.68 -7.26 -4.44
N ALA A 69 1.56 -7.62 -3.83
CA ALA A 69 0.83 -8.83 -4.18
C ALA A 69 0.30 -8.80 -5.64
N ARG A 70 -0.23 -7.65 -6.08
CA ARG A 70 -0.67 -7.47 -7.48
C ARG A 70 0.49 -7.50 -8.47
N ALA A 71 1.64 -6.91 -8.13
CA ALA A 71 2.84 -6.95 -8.96
C ALA A 71 3.40 -8.38 -9.09
N VAL A 72 3.50 -9.11 -7.98
CA VAL A 72 3.90 -10.53 -7.98
C VAL A 72 2.97 -11.36 -8.86
N LEU A 73 1.65 -11.10 -8.84
CA LEU A 73 0.71 -11.79 -9.72
C LEU A 73 0.90 -11.41 -11.19
N ALA A 74 1.15 -10.14 -11.51
CA ALA A 74 1.42 -9.70 -12.88
C ALA A 74 2.67 -10.38 -13.46
N ASP A 75 3.75 -10.41 -12.69
CA ASP A 75 5.02 -11.03 -13.10
C ASP A 75 4.92 -12.57 -13.23
N ASN A 76 4.06 -13.19 -12.41
CA ASN A 76 3.87 -14.64 -12.36
C ASN A 76 2.61 -15.11 -13.09
N ASN A 77 1.98 -14.28 -13.92
CA ASN A 77 0.86 -14.71 -14.75
C ASN A 77 1.38 -15.25 -16.10
N PRO A 78 1.44 -16.58 -16.32
CA PRO A 78 1.85 -17.14 -17.60
C PRO A 78 0.84 -16.90 -18.74
N ARG A 79 -0.33 -16.31 -18.45
CA ARG A 79 -1.43 -16.18 -19.42
C ARG A 79 -1.31 -14.99 -20.39
N GLU A 80 -0.37 -14.08 -20.16
CA GLU A 80 -0.10 -12.93 -21.06
C GLU A 80 1.27 -12.98 -21.73
N LYS A 81 2.05 -14.07 -21.59
CA LYS A 81 3.13 -14.37 -22.54
C LYS A 81 2.53 -14.95 -23.83
N LYS A 82 1.64 -14.20 -24.49
CA LYS A 82 1.30 -14.44 -25.88
C LYS A 82 1.99 -13.38 -26.73
N GLU A 83 3.06 -13.87 -27.37
CA GLU A 83 3.63 -13.39 -28.63
C GLU A 83 4.37 -12.03 -28.52
N GLY A 84 5.59 -11.89 -29.01
CA GLY A 84 6.11 -12.37 -30.29
C GLY A 84 6.35 -11.14 -31.15
#